data_AF-A0A562SIH8-F1
#
_entry.id   AF-A0A562SIH8-F1
#
_cell.length_a   1.000
_cell.length_b   1.000
_cell.length_c   1.000
_cell.angle_alpha   90.00
_cell.angle_beta   90.00
_cell.angle_gamma   90.00
#
_symmetry.space_group_name_H-M   'P 1'
#
loop_
_entity.id
_entity.type
_entity.pdbx_description
1 polymer ?
#
loop_
_entity_poly.entity_id
_entity_poly.type
_entity_poly.pdbx_seq_one_letter_code
_entity_poly.pdbx_strand_id
1 'polypeptide(L)'
;MLTLKRLIYILILILQAYGLSAQQGTYIPPDGQAWIFGNAPVALFGNMQQDGMLGSSPNALLYFLGQRWTNGNAASLPDESADGSSGTGGMFRFSSNNTLYGNTGQQRVFGAYSIAGGAGASFPNLELSNPAGLLLEDLSDLKVRNTLQFSRGHIYLNGWNLQVGHNGPGTITGYSDQRFVVTGTTMAGGFLYRAGLTAAAGRVVFPIGTAAGSYAPAAIEYHGAADRFRARVFDNIYRNATSGAPMQDSFIIKTWNIGHEQPGAAQTDVILQHMNATEMPVYATYRDSSYINRYAGSAWDHLPLLPFLPQNGNLTTQAMSEPATMHLRRFAALGPDEYFSKTVVLPVLQPPADFMLFDAWRVAYNQVHLEWATRREVNNRWFEIERRFEEDTGFTTIATVPTKAPGGNSSFRLDYTFPDPNSYDGWTYYRIKAVSYSGQVAYTGIKAVPPLIQVDVYPNPNLGQFKVGIRGIRTPMVLQLLNTWGQELRRYEVQVEGDVQVRELPAGVYFLVLYHKATQVVAYRYKVVVLGQQ
;
A
#
# COMPACT_ATOMS: atom_id res chain seq x y z
N MET A 1 8.14 -78.87 -15.29
CA MET A 1 8.70 -78.14 -16.46
C MET A 1 7.64 -77.56 -17.40
N LEU A 2 6.37 -78.03 -17.39
CA LEU A 2 5.29 -77.52 -18.25
C LEU A 2 4.58 -76.24 -17.73
N THR A 3 4.70 -75.92 -16.44
CA THR A 3 4.03 -74.78 -15.79
C THR A 3 4.82 -73.47 -15.88
N LEU A 4 6.15 -73.53 -15.88
CA LEU A 4 7.00 -72.35 -15.98
C LEU A 4 7.02 -71.74 -17.41
N LYS A 5 6.92 -72.59 -18.44
CA LYS A 5 6.83 -72.13 -19.84
C LYS A 5 5.52 -71.37 -20.10
N ARG A 6 4.38 -71.81 -19.55
CA ARG A 6 3.09 -71.10 -19.72
C ARG A 6 3.07 -69.72 -19.02
N LEU A 7 3.76 -69.58 -17.89
CA LEU A 7 3.84 -68.30 -17.19
C LEU A 7 4.68 -67.26 -17.96
N ILE A 8 5.76 -67.71 -18.63
CA ILE A 8 6.62 -66.84 -19.45
C ILE A 8 5.89 -66.36 -20.72
N TYR A 9 5.08 -67.22 -21.37
CA TYR A 9 4.29 -66.79 -22.53
C TYR A 9 3.17 -65.82 -22.16
N ILE A 10 2.54 -65.95 -20.98
CA ILE A 10 1.52 -65.00 -20.49
C ILE A 10 2.17 -63.67 -20.09
N LEU A 11 3.37 -63.68 -19.49
CA LEU A 11 4.11 -62.45 -19.17
C LEU A 11 4.59 -61.70 -20.42
N ILE A 12 4.99 -62.43 -21.47
CA ILE A 12 5.40 -61.84 -22.77
C ILE A 12 4.19 -61.32 -23.55
N LEU A 13 3.01 -61.95 -23.44
CA LEU A 13 1.76 -61.43 -24.02
C LEU A 13 1.22 -60.19 -23.29
N ILE A 14 1.47 -60.06 -21.98
CA ILE A 14 1.14 -58.84 -21.20
C ILE A 14 2.15 -57.70 -21.48
N LEU A 15 3.38 -58.02 -21.85
CA LEU A 15 4.39 -57.04 -22.30
C LEU A 15 4.26 -56.64 -23.78
N GLN A 16 3.44 -57.33 -24.58
CA GLN A 16 3.22 -57.03 -26.00
C GLN A 16 1.88 -56.34 -26.32
N ALA A 17 1.11 -55.94 -25.31
CA ALA A 17 -0.20 -55.29 -25.50
C ALA A 17 -0.33 -53.91 -24.84
N TYR A 18 0.78 -53.28 -24.44
CA TYR A 18 0.79 -51.82 -24.39
C TYR A 18 1.25 -51.34 -25.76
N GLY A 19 0.28 -51.08 -26.64
CA GLY A 19 0.51 -50.16 -27.74
C GLY A 19 0.96 -48.83 -27.12
N LEU A 20 2.27 -48.65 -26.97
CA LEU A 20 2.86 -47.33 -26.85
C LEU A 20 2.61 -46.65 -28.19
N SER A 21 1.43 -46.10 -28.37
CA SER A 21 1.15 -45.12 -29.40
C SER A 21 1.94 -43.88 -29.02
N ALA A 22 3.23 -43.86 -29.37
CA ALA A 22 3.99 -42.63 -29.41
C ALA A 22 3.26 -41.71 -30.40
N GLN A 23 2.68 -40.63 -29.88
CA GLN A 23 2.03 -39.63 -30.70
C GLN A 23 3.08 -39.06 -31.67
N GLN A 24 2.96 -39.40 -32.96
CA GLN A 24 3.78 -38.77 -33.98
C GLN A 24 3.27 -37.33 -34.11
N GLY A 25 4.07 -36.36 -33.67
CA GLY A 25 3.74 -34.95 -33.82
C GLY A 25 3.67 -34.56 -35.30
N THR A 26 2.98 -33.47 -35.59
CA THR A 26 3.01 -32.85 -36.92
C THR A 26 4.37 -32.18 -37.11
N TYR A 27 5.06 -32.50 -38.20
CA TYR A 27 6.35 -31.92 -38.54
C TYR A 27 6.31 -31.27 -39.92
N ILE A 28 6.72 -30.00 -39.99
CA ILE A 28 7.05 -29.34 -41.25
C ILE A 28 8.57 -29.15 -41.27
N PRO A 29 9.31 -29.87 -42.14
CA PRO A 29 10.77 -29.80 -42.18
C PRO A 29 11.27 -28.45 -42.71
N PRO A 30 12.56 -28.14 -42.56
CA PRO A 30 13.21 -27.07 -43.30
C PRO A 30 12.88 -27.16 -44.79
N ASP A 31 12.66 -26.02 -45.44
CA ASP A 31 12.20 -25.88 -46.84
C ASP A 31 10.81 -26.47 -47.16
N GLY A 32 10.20 -27.20 -46.21
CA GLY A 32 8.84 -27.69 -46.32
C GLY A 32 7.84 -26.54 -46.35
N GLN A 33 6.85 -26.63 -47.24
CA GLN A 33 5.84 -25.58 -47.41
C GLN A 33 4.43 -26.17 -47.24
N ALA A 34 3.68 -25.61 -46.31
CA ALA A 34 2.27 -25.87 -46.12
C ALA A 34 1.50 -24.55 -46.11
N TRP A 35 0.26 -24.59 -46.60
CA TRP A 35 -0.61 -23.42 -46.62
C TRP A 35 -2.04 -23.80 -46.30
N ILE A 36 -2.70 -22.97 -45.48
CA ILE A 36 -4.10 -23.17 -45.08
C ILE A 36 -4.98 -22.17 -45.83
N PHE A 37 -5.94 -22.71 -46.58
CA PHE A 37 -6.87 -21.95 -47.40
C PHE A 37 -8.32 -22.11 -46.93
N GLY A 38 -9.17 -21.14 -47.30
CA GLY A 38 -10.62 -21.23 -47.13
C GLY A 38 -11.09 -21.09 -45.69
N ASN A 39 -12.37 -21.35 -45.46
CA ASN A 39 -13.04 -21.22 -44.16
C ASN A 39 -13.22 -22.57 -43.43
N ALA A 40 -12.79 -23.67 -44.03
CA ALA A 40 -12.88 -25.00 -43.42
C ALA A 40 -11.83 -25.15 -42.31
N PRO A 41 -12.21 -25.57 -41.10
CA PRO A 41 -11.26 -25.79 -40.02
C PRO A 41 -10.23 -26.88 -40.34
N VAL A 42 -8.96 -26.62 -40.05
CA VAL A 42 -7.89 -27.63 -40.00
C VAL A 42 -7.54 -27.89 -38.54
N ALA A 43 -7.50 -29.15 -38.10
CA ALA A 43 -7.18 -29.50 -36.72
C ALA A 43 -5.89 -30.32 -36.63
N LEU A 44 -4.99 -29.89 -35.73
CA LEU A 44 -3.77 -30.61 -35.36
C LEU A 44 -3.96 -31.20 -33.96
N PHE A 45 -4.10 -32.53 -33.90
CA PHE A 45 -4.38 -33.25 -32.64
C PHE A 45 -3.14 -33.56 -31.82
N GLY A 46 -1.94 -33.52 -32.42
CA GLY A 46 -0.66 -33.76 -31.76
C GLY A 46 0.20 -32.52 -31.62
N ASN A 47 1.36 -32.68 -30.98
CA ASN A 47 2.37 -31.64 -30.89
C ASN A 47 2.82 -31.19 -32.28
N MET A 48 3.21 -29.92 -32.42
CA MET A 48 3.67 -29.33 -33.67
C MET A 48 5.14 -28.96 -33.56
N GLN A 49 5.95 -29.42 -34.51
CA GLN A 49 7.29 -28.90 -34.81
C GLN A 49 7.26 -28.28 -36.21
N GLN A 50 7.60 -27.02 -36.33
CA GLN A 50 7.53 -26.26 -37.57
C GLN A 50 8.90 -25.64 -37.84
N ASP A 51 9.64 -26.14 -38.83
CA ASP A 51 10.97 -25.62 -39.21
C ASP A 51 10.98 -24.96 -40.60
N GLY A 52 9.89 -25.11 -41.38
CA GLY A 52 9.75 -24.57 -42.74
C GLY A 52 8.76 -23.40 -42.83
N MET A 53 7.81 -23.46 -43.76
CA MET A 53 6.76 -22.46 -43.96
C MET A 53 5.36 -23.06 -43.69
N LEU A 54 4.59 -22.42 -42.81
CA LEU A 54 3.16 -22.72 -42.59
C LEU A 54 2.35 -21.44 -42.76
N GLY A 55 1.96 -21.15 -44.00
CA GLY A 55 1.19 -19.96 -44.34
C GLY A 55 -0.31 -20.12 -44.11
N SER A 56 -1.02 -19.00 -44.07
CA SER A 56 -2.48 -19.00 -43.93
C SER A 56 -3.12 -17.81 -44.64
N SER A 57 -4.23 -18.06 -45.34
CA SER A 57 -5.04 -17.02 -45.98
C SER A 57 -6.09 -16.44 -45.03
N PRO A 58 -6.72 -15.29 -45.36
CA PRO A 58 -7.83 -14.75 -44.60
C PRO A 58 -8.95 -15.79 -44.42
N ASN A 59 -9.58 -15.80 -43.25
CA ASN A 59 -10.62 -16.75 -42.83
C ASN A 59 -10.16 -18.20 -42.58
N ALA A 60 -8.90 -18.54 -42.84
CA ALA A 60 -8.36 -19.83 -42.44
C ALA A 60 -8.43 -19.99 -40.91
N LEU A 61 -8.81 -21.19 -40.46
CA LEU A 61 -8.90 -21.51 -39.03
C LEU A 61 -8.15 -22.79 -38.74
N LEU A 62 -7.05 -22.68 -38.00
CA LEU A 62 -6.29 -23.82 -37.49
C LEU A 62 -6.62 -24.03 -36.00
N TYR A 63 -7.04 -25.24 -35.65
CA TYR A 63 -7.15 -25.69 -34.27
C TYR A 63 -5.88 -26.43 -33.88
N PHE A 64 -5.14 -25.88 -32.94
CA PHE A 64 -4.06 -26.59 -32.27
C PHE A 64 -4.57 -27.22 -30.98
N LEU A 65 -4.64 -28.55 -30.99
CA LEU A 65 -5.17 -29.37 -29.91
C LEU A 65 -4.08 -30.21 -29.23
N GLY A 66 -2.83 -30.13 -29.70
CA GLY A 66 -1.67 -30.77 -29.07
C GLY A 66 -1.23 -30.08 -27.78
N GLN A 67 -0.17 -30.58 -27.13
CA GLN A 67 0.35 -30.01 -25.88
C GLN A 67 1.43 -28.94 -26.13
N ARG A 68 2.26 -29.12 -27.16
CA ARG A 68 3.42 -28.26 -27.45
C ARG A 68 3.47 -27.83 -28.92
N TRP A 69 3.61 -26.52 -29.15
CA TRP A 69 3.90 -25.92 -30.45
C TRP A 69 5.30 -25.35 -30.46
N THR A 70 6.13 -25.74 -31.42
CA THR A 70 7.51 -25.29 -31.53
C THR A 70 7.80 -24.80 -32.95
N ASN A 71 8.13 -23.52 -33.07
CA ASN A 71 8.73 -22.96 -34.27
C ASN A 71 10.26 -23.14 -34.19
N GLY A 72 10.90 -23.60 -35.25
CA GLY A 72 12.34 -23.56 -35.42
C GLY A 72 12.83 -22.15 -35.76
N ASN A 73 14.14 -21.93 -35.74
CA ASN A 73 14.70 -20.59 -36.01
C ASN A 73 14.46 -20.08 -37.45
N ALA A 74 14.30 -20.99 -38.40
CA ALA A 74 13.98 -20.69 -39.81
C ALA A 74 12.48 -20.73 -40.11
N ALA A 75 11.65 -21.03 -39.11
CA ALA A 75 10.21 -21.09 -39.21
C ALA A 75 9.61 -19.78 -39.74
N SER A 76 8.61 -19.90 -40.60
CA SER A 76 7.79 -18.76 -41.02
C SER A 76 6.30 -19.11 -41.00
N LEU A 77 5.50 -18.13 -40.60
CA LEU A 77 4.04 -18.18 -40.56
C LEU A 77 3.47 -17.05 -41.44
N PRO A 78 3.69 -17.08 -42.77
CA PRO A 78 3.31 -15.99 -43.64
C PRO A 78 1.79 -15.87 -43.81
N ASP A 79 1.36 -14.66 -44.15
CA ASP A 79 0.01 -14.38 -44.64
C ASP A 79 -0.01 -14.21 -46.17
N GLU A 80 -1.17 -13.83 -46.72
CA GLU A 80 -1.39 -13.66 -48.16
C GLU A 80 -0.71 -12.45 -48.81
N SER A 81 -0.07 -11.56 -48.05
CA SER A 81 0.59 -10.37 -48.58
C SER A 81 1.94 -10.70 -49.23
N ALA A 82 2.44 -9.79 -50.07
CA ALA A 82 3.71 -9.98 -50.77
C ALA A 82 4.93 -10.08 -49.84
N ASP A 83 4.90 -9.40 -48.68
CA ASP A 83 5.93 -9.50 -47.65
C ASP A 83 5.64 -10.61 -46.62
N GLY A 84 4.51 -11.32 -46.77
CA GLY A 84 4.04 -12.37 -45.89
C GLY A 84 3.69 -11.92 -44.47
N SER A 85 3.64 -10.62 -44.18
CA SER A 85 3.52 -10.11 -42.81
C SER A 85 2.54 -8.94 -42.61
N SER A 86 2.14 -8.28 -43.70
CA SER A 86 1.26 -7.10 -43.72
C SER A 86 -0.19 -7.42 -44.10
N GLY A 87 -0.50 -8.67 -44.42
CA GLY A 87 -1.84 -9.17 -44.72
C GLY A 87 -2.64 -9.51 -43.46
N THR A 88 -3.80 -10.12 -43.67
CA THR A 88 -4.73 -10.51 -42.60
C THR A 88 -4.34 -11.85 -41.99
N GLY A 89 -4.01 -12.83 -42.85
CA GLY A 89 -3.74 -14.21 -42.48
C GLY A 89 -4.89 -14.94 -41.78
N GLY A 90 -4.63 -16.18 -41.37
CA GLY A 90 -5.58 -17.03 -40.65
C GLY A 90 -5.58 -16.85 -39.14
N MET A 91 -6.50 -17.55 -38.47
CA MET A 91 -6.60 -17.66 -37.02
C MET A 91 -6.02 -18.99 -36.53
N PHE A 92 -5.06 -18.91 -35.61
CA PHE A 92 -4.47 -20.06 -34.93
C PHE A 92 -5.08 -20.17 -33.53
N ARG A 93 -5.97 -21.13 -33.35
CA ARG A 93 -6.71 -21.35 -32.09
C ARG A 93 -6.03 -22.42 -31.25
N PHE A 94 -5.49 -22.02 -30.11
CA PHE A 94 -4.96 -22.91 -29.07
C PHE A 94 -6.11 -23.36 -28.17
N SER A 95 -6.46 -24.64 -28.20
CA SER A 95 -7.59 -25.20 -27.46
C SER A 95 -7.19 -26.47 -26.71
N SER A 96 -7.61 -26.56 -25.44
CA SER A 96 -7.40 -27.77 -24.62
C SER A 96 -8.36 -28.91 -24.93
N ASN A 97 -9.47 -28.63 -25.63
CA ASN A 97 -10.49 -29.64 -25.91
C ASN A 97 -10.09 -30.52 -27.10
N ASN A 98 -9.28 -31.54 -26.85
CA ASN A 98 -8.87 -32.50 -27.86
C ASN A 98 -9.88 -33.66 -27.91
N THR A 99 -10.58 -33.82 -29.04
CA THR A 99 -11.63 -34.84 -29.17
C THR A 99 -11.08 -36.27 -29.22
N LEU A 100 -9.78 -36.45 -29.46
CA LEU A 100 -9.14 -37.77 -29.48
C LEU A 100 -8.49 -38.13 -28.14
N TYR A 101 -7.93 -37.14 -27.43
CA TYR A 101 -7.09 -37.38 -26.25
C TYR A 101 -7.61 -36.71 -24.96
N GLY A 102 -8.78 -36.06 -25.01
CA GLY A 102 -9.36 -35.37 -23.87
C GLY A 102 -8.71 -34.00 -23.61
N ASN A 103 -8.73 -33.56 -22.35
CA ASN A 103 -8.16 -32.26 -21.98
C ASN A 103 -6.63 -32.31 -21.97
N THR A 104 -5.96 -31.54 -22.83
CA THR A 104 -4.49 -31.51 -22.91
C THR A 104 -3.80 -30.68 -21.83
N GLY A 105 -4.55 -30.05 -20.94
CA GLY A 105 -4.03 -29.20 -19.88
C GLY A 105 -3.41 -27.90 -20.42
N GLN A 106 -2.40 -27.39 -19.71
CA GLN A 106 -1.70 -26.18 -20.14
C GLN A 106 -0.86 -26.47 -21.38
N GLN A 107 -1.08 -25.68 -22.44
CA GLN A 107 -0.31 -25.76 -23.68
C GLN A 107 0.97 -24.94 -23.58
N ARG A 108 1.99 -25.31 -24.36
CA ARG A 108 3.27 -24.62 -24.43
C ARG A 108 3.56 -24.13 -25.84
N VAL A 109 4.19 -22.98 -25.97
CA VAL A 109 4.62 -22.42 -27.25
C VAL A 109 6.06 -21.93 -27.19
N PHE A 110 6.88 -22.42 -28.10
CA PHE A 110 8.14 -21.81 -28.46
C PHE A 110 7.92 -21.03 -29.76
N GLY A 111 7.84 -19.70 -29.65
CA GLY A 111 7.45 -18.80 -30.73
C GLY A 111 8.53 -18.57 -31.79
N ALA A 112 9.81 -18.73 -31.43
CA ALA A 112 10.99 -18.41 -32.25
C ALA A 112 11.02 -16.95 -32.77
N TYR A 113 10.38 -16.03 -32.07
CA TYR A 113 10.52 -14.59 -32.34
C TYR A 113 11.56 -13.98 -31.40
N SER A 114 12.28 -12.97 -31.89
CA SER A 114 13.15 -12.13 -31.08
C SER A 114 12.67 -10.69 -31.13
N ILE A 115 12.24 -10.13 -30.00
CA ILE A 115 11.87 -8.70 -29.93
C ILE A 115 13.09 -7.81 -30.17
N ALA A 116 14.24 -8.19 -29.63
CA ALA A 116 15.50 -7.46 -29.78
C ALA A 116 16.00 -7.47 -31.23
N GLY A 117 15.87 -8.60 -31.93
CA GLY A 117 16.23 -8.72 -33.35
C GLY A 117 15.14 -8.25 -34.32
N GLY A 118 13.91 -8.08 -33.86
CA GLY A 118 12.77 -7.71 -34.70
C GLY A 118 12.37 -8.77 -35.74
N ALA A 119 12.81 -10.02 -35.56
CA ALA A 119 12.72 -11.08 -36.57
C ALA A 119 12.34 -12.44 -35.97
N GLY A 120 11.92 -13.36 -36.83
CA GLY A 120 11.47 -14.71 -36.47
C GLY A 120 9.99 -14.96 -36.79
N ALA A 121 9.50 -16.14 -36.42
CA ALA A 121 8.12 -16.53 -36.72
C ALA A 121 7.12 -15.65 -35.97
N SER A 122 6.01 -15.31 -36.64
CA SER A 122 4.96 -14.48 -36.02
C SER A 122 3.58 -14.89 -36.52
N PHE A 123 2.70 -15.24 -35.59
CA PHE A 123 1.34 -15.64 -35.91
C PHE A 123 0.56 -14.45 -36.50
N PRO A 124 -0.18 -14.62 -37.60
CA PRO A 124 -1.05 -13.56 -38.10
C PRO A 124 -2.12 -13.20 -37.07
N ASN A 125 -2.90 -14.19 -36.62
CA ASN A 125 -3.87 -14.06 -35.53
C ASN A 125 -3.78 -15.28 -34.61
N LEU A 126 -4.02 -15.07 -33.32
CA LEU A 126 -4.02 -16.12 -32.30
C LEU A 126 -5.27 -16.01 -31.44
N GLU A 127 -5.96 -17.14 -31.23
CA GLU A 127 -7.04 -17.24 -30.26
C GLU A 127 -6.64 -18.24 -29.15
N LEU A 128 -6.77 -17.81 -27.91
CA LEU A 128 -6.60 -18.68 -26.75
C LEU A 128 -7.96 -19.13 -26.23
N SER A 129 -8.23 -20.43 -26.34
CA SER A 129 -9.42 -21.11 -25.81
C SER A 129 -8.99 -22.28 -24.91
N ASN A 130 -8.13 -21.99 -23.94
CA ASN A 130 -7.58 -22.99 -23.03
C ASN A 130 -7.59 -22.48 -21.59
N PRO A 131 -8.50 -22.96 -20.72
CA PRO A 131 -8.56 -22.53 -19.31
C PRO A 131 -7.27 -22.73 -18.52
N ALA A 132 -6.48 -23.75 -18.84
CA ALA A 132 -5.17 -23.99 -18.20
C ALA A 132 -4.08 -23.02 -18.72
N GLY A 133 -4.37 -22.34 -19.83
CA GLY A 133 -3.54 -21.29 -20.42
C GLY A 133 -2.50 -21.78 -21.42
N LEU A 134 -1.75 -20.81 -21.93
CA LEU A 134 -0.63 -20.99 -22.85
C LEU A 134 0.64 -20.46 -22.21
N LEU A 135 1.64 -21.31 -22.03
CA LEU A 135 2.93 -20.97 -21.44
C LEU A 135 3.96 -20.73 -22.53
N LEU A 136 4.66 -19.59 -22.48
CA LEU A 136 5.84 -19.34 -23.31
C LEU A 136 7.00 -20.18 -22.80
N GLU A 137 7.64 -20.91 -23.70
CA GLU A 137 8.83 -21.70 -23.38
C GLU A 137 10.08 -20.84 -23.26
N ASP A 138 11.10 -21.42 -22.61
CA ASP A 138 12.36 -20.73 -22.38
C ASP A 138 13.06 -20.32 -23.67
N LEU A 139 13.71 -19.16 -23.62
CA LEU A 139 14.52 -18.55 -24.67
C LEU A 139 13.74 -18.09 -25.92
N SER A 140 12.43 -17.89 -25.82
CA SER A 140 11.61 -17.49 -26.97
C SER A 140 10.57 -16.43 -26.64
N ASP A 141 10.60 -15.32 -27.39
CA ASP A 141 9.47 -14.40 -27.44
C ASP A 141 8.39 -14.95 -28.39
N LEU A 142 7.18 -14.40 -28.26
CA LEU A 142 6.04 -14.68 -29.12
C LEU A 142 5.57 -13.38 -29.80
N LYS A 143 5.19 -13.46 -31.08
CA LYS A 143 4.57 -12.33 -31.79
C LYS A 143 3.25 -12.73 -32.44
N VAL A 144 2.25 -11.87 -32.26
CA VAL A 144 0.96 -11.90 -32.95
C VAL A 144 0.81 -10.60 -33.72
N ARG A 145 0.65 -10.67 -35.05
CA ARG A 145 0.73 -9.48 -35.92
C ARG A 145 -0.54 -8.64 -35.86
N ASN A 146 -1.71 -9.27 -35.90
CA ASN A 146 -2.99 -8.60 -36.10
C ASN A 146 -3.88 -8.71 -34.85
N THR A 147 -4.45 -9.89 -34.58
CA THR A 147 -5.44 -10.08 -33.51
C THR A 147 -5.01 -11.15 -32.51
N LEU A 148 -5.01 -10.79 -31.23
CA LEU A 148 -4.97 -11.73 -30.11
C LEU A 148 -6.34 -11.78 -29.42
N GLN A 149 -7.03 -12.91 -29.50
CA GLN A 149 -8.35 -13.09 -28.91
C GLN A 149 -8.30 -14.03 -27.70
N PHE A 150 -8.86 -13.58 -26.57
CA PHE A 150 -9.08 -14.40 -25.40
C PHE A 150 -10.50 -14.95 -25.35
N SER A 151 -10.65 -16.24 -25.65
CA SER A 151 -11.89 -16.98 -25.40
C SER A 151 -11.89 -17.56 -23.98
N ARG A 152 -10.79 -18.19 -23.55
CA ARG A 152 -10.61 -18.75 -22.20
C ARG A 152 -9.13 -18.82 -21.80
N GLY A 153 -8.82 -18.50 -20.54
CA GLY A 153 -7.52 -18.71 -19.92
C GLY A 153 -6.52 -17.56 -20.11
N HIS A 154 -5.25 -17.85 -19.84
CA HIS A 154 -4.18 -16.86 -19.69
C HIS A 154 -2.98 -17.20 -20.57
N ILE A 155 -2.23 -16.17 -21.01
CA ILE A 155 -0.90 -16.37 -21.61
C ILE A 155 0.14 -16.09 -20.53
N TYR A 156 0.95 -17.07 -20.16
CA TYR A 156 2.00 -16.95 -19.15
C TYR A 156 3.34 -16.67 -19.81
N LEU A 157 3.90 -15.50 -19.53
CA LEU A 157 5.13 -15.03 -20.16
C LEU A 157 6.38 -15.80 -19.73
N ASN A 158 6.41 -16.34 -18.51
CA ASN A 158 7.54 -17.13 -18.01
C ASN A 158 8.92 -16.43 -18.17
N GLY A 159 8.96 -15.10 -18.03
CA GLY A 159 10.19 -14.31 -18.24
C GLY A 159 10.43 -13.82 -19.67
N TRP A 160 9.66 -14.29 -20.64
CA TRP A 160 9.75 -13.95 -22.06
C TRP A 160 8.70 -12.94 -22.49
N ASN A 161 8.81 -12.43 -23.70
CA ASN A 161 7.97 -11.33 -24.13
C ASN A 161 6.91 -11.76 -25.14
N LEU A 162 5.80 -11.05 -25.13
CA LEU A 162 4.76 -11.14 -26.14
C LEU A 162 4.65 -9.80 -26.85
N GLN A 163 4.75 -9.77 -28.18
CA GLN A 163 4.41 -8.61 -28.98
C GLN A 163 3.06 -8.83 -29.67
N VAL A 164 2.15 -7.87 -29.52
CA VAL A 164 0.95 -7.76 -30.34
C VAL A 164 1.05 -6.51 -31.20
N GLY A 165 0.89 -6.69 -32.52
CA GLY A 165 1.03 -5.62 -33.50
C GLY A 165 2.28 -5.74 -34.37
N HIS A 166 2.19 -5.23 -35.60
CA HIS A 166 3.28 -5.15 -36.57
C HIS A 166 3.52 -3.69 -37.02
N ASN A 167 2.63 -3.11 -37.83
CA ASN A 167 2.68 -1.69 -38.29
C ASN A 167 1.73 -0.77 -37.50
N GLY A 168 1.36 -1.20 -36.31
CA GLY A 168 0.37 -0.58 -35.43
C GLY A 168 0.13 -1.50 -34.24
N PRO A 169 -0.70 -1.10 -33.27
CA PRO A 169 -0.80 -1.81 -31.99
C PRO A 169 -1.48 -3.17 -32.11
N GLY A 170 -2.07 -3.51 -33.25
CA GLY A 170 -2.94 -4.67 -33.39
C GLY A 170 -4.14 -4.60 -32.43
N THR A 171 -4.89 -5.69 -32.34
CA THR A 171 -6.10 -5.79 -31.51
C THR A 171 -5.94 -6.89 -30.49
N ILE A 172 -6.24 -6.59 -29.23
CA ILE A 172 -6.45 -7.60 -28.19
C ILE A 172 -7.90 -7.55 -27.76
N THR A 173 -8.61 -8.67 -27.80
CA THR A 173 -10.06 -8.75 -27.49
C THR A 173 -10.37 -9.91 -26.56
N GLY A 174 -11.55 -9.88 -25.97
CA GLY A 174 -12.03 -10.93 -25.08
C GLY A 174 -11.37 -10.93 -23.70
N TYR A 175 -10.50 -9.97 -23.38
CA TYR A 175 -9.82 -9.90 -22.09
C TYR A 175 -10.73 -9.36 -20.96
N SER A 176 -10.51 -9.86 -19.75
CA SER A 176 -11.08 -9.40 -18.48
C SER A 176 -10.19 -9.87 -17.32
N ASP A 177 -10.66 -9.74 -16.08
CA ASP A 177 -10.04 -10.29 -14.88
C ASP A 177 -9.92 -11.82 -14.82
N GLN A 178 -10.50 -12.53 -15.78
CA GLN A 178 -10.45 -14.00 -15.90
C GLN A 178 -9.60 -14.48 -17.09
N ARG A 179 -9.08 -13.55 -17.91
CA ARG A 179 -8.40 -13.86 -19.17
C ARG A 179 -7.54 -12.69 -19.65
N PHE A 180 -6.23 -12.85 -19.50
CA PHE A 180 -5.24 -11.80 -19.73
C PHE A 180 -3.82 -12.40 -19.82
N VAL A 181 -2.81 -11.55 -20.02
CA VAL A 181 -1.39 -11.92 -20.07
C VAL A 181 -0.77 -11.86 -18.67
N VAL A 182 -0.19 -12.96 -18.20
CA VAL A 182 0.46 -13.07 -16.89
C VAL A 182 1.95 -12.78 -17.00
N THR A 183 2.40 -11.73 -16.30
CA THR A 183 3.76 -11.19 -16.39
C THR A 183 4.68 -11.59 -15.22
N GLY A 184 4.16 -12.34 -14.25
CA GLY A 184 4.88 -12.82 -13.07
C GLY A 184 4.77 -11.89 -11.85
N THR A 185 5.03 -12.43 -10.67
CA THR A 185 4.87 -11.72 -9.39
C THR A 185 6.12 -10.96 -8.95
N THR A 186 7.30 -11.29 -9.50
CA THR A 186 8.57 -10.69 -9.08
C THR A 186 8.98 -9.51 -9.97
N MET A 187 9.92 -8.71 -9.49
CA MET A 187 10.55 -7.62 -10.26
C MET A 187 11.20 -8.10 -11.57
N ALA A 188 11.57 -9.38 -11.69
CA ALA A 188 12.02 -10.01 -12.93
C ALA A 188 10.86 -10.72 -13.65
N GLY A 189 10.86 -10.69 -14.97
CA GLY A 189 9.77 -11.20 -15.80
C GLY A 189 9.67 -10.48 -17.14
N GLY A 190 8.79 -11.00 -18.00
CA GLY A 190 8.62 -10.52 -19.37
C GLY A 190 7.58 -9.41 -19.52
N PHE A 191 7.51 -8.85 -20.72
CA PHE A 191 6.63 -7.74 -21.07
C PHE A 191 5.64 -8.09 -22.17
N LEU A 192 4.49 -7.42 -22.13
CA LEU A 192 3.62 -7.28 -23.29
C LEU A 192 4.02 -6.01 -24.06
N TYR A 193 4.41 -6.18 -25.32
CA TYR A 193 4.73 -5.12 -26.26
C TYR A 193 3.54 -4.82 -27.18
N ARG A 194 3.34 -3.54 -27.47
CA ARG A 194 2.38 -3.03 -28.47
C ARG A 194 3.13 -2.12 -29.43
N ALA A 195 3.09 -2.44 -30.72
CA ALA A 195 3.86 -1.73 -31.75
C ALA A 195 3.14 -0.48 -32.27
N GLY A 196 3.86 0.49 -32.82
CA GLY A 196 3.30 1.57 -33.63
C GLY A 196 2.19 2.40 -32.99
N LEU A 197 2.28 2.69 -31.69
CA LEU A 197 1.36 3.61 -31.02
C LEU A 197 1.56 5.01 -31.57
N THR A 198 0.45 5.67 -31.91
CA THR A 198 0.38 7.06 -32.40
C THR A 198 -0.81 7.75 -31.78
N ALA A 199 -0.95 9.07 -31.97
CA ALA A 199 -2.13 9.82 -31.54
C ALA A 199 -3.44 9.22 -32.09
N ALA A 200 -3.43 8.66 -33.30
CA ALA A 200 -4.61 8.06 -33.94
C ALA A 200 -4.99 6.70 -33.34
N ALA A 201 -4.08 6.03 -32.62
CA ALA A 201 -4.37 4.75 -31.97
C ALA A 201 -5.32 4.91 -30.77
N GLY A 202 -5.44 6.13 -30.22
CA GLY A 202 -6.21 6.39 -29.02
C GLY A 202 -5.72 5.56 -27.83
N ARG A 203 -6.66 5.02 -27.05
CA ARG A 203 -6.38 4.24 -25.85
C ARG A 203 -5.96 2.81 -26.18
N VAL A 204 -4.67 2.51 -26.02
CA VAL A 204 -4.13 1.16 -26.21
C VAL A 204 -3.97 0.44 -24.88
N VAL A 205 -4.76 -0.62 -24.66
CA VAL A 205 -4.79 -1.39 -23.41
C VAL A 205 -3.78 -2.54 -23.43
N PHE A 206 -3.06 -2.71 -22.34
CA PHE A 206 -2.21 -3.86 -22.02
C PHE A 206 -2.96 -4.72 -20.97
N PRO A 207 -3.69 -5.77 -21.39
CA PRO A 207 -4.41 -6.65 -20.47
C PRO A 207 -3.42 -7.58 -19.78
N ILE A 208 -2.83 -7.09 -18.69
CA ILE A 208 -1.78 -7.76 -17.93
C ILE A 208 -2.18 -8.00 -16.48
N GLY A 209 -1.52 -8.95 -15.84
CA GLY A 209 -1.62 -9.22 -14.41
C GLY A 209 -0.41 -10.00 -13.90
N THR A 210 -0.31 -10.18 -12.58
CA THR A 210 0.86 -10.81 -11.95
C THR A 210 0.73 -12.33 -11.84
N ALA A 211 -0.51 -12.81 -11.69
CA ALA A 211 -0.92 -14.22 -11.63
C ALA A 211 -2.36 -14.36 -12.15
N ALA A 212 -2.86 -15.57 -12.39
CA ALA A 212 -4.18 -15.83 -12.99
C ALA A 212 -5.39 -15.18 -12.28
N GLY A 213 -5.29 -14.90 -10.97
CA GLY A 213 -6.32 -14.19 -10.20
C GLY A 213 -5.99 -12.73 -9.90
N SER A 214 -5.00 -12.14 -10.57
CA SER A 214 -4.43 -10.85 -10.20
C SER A 214 -4.30 -9.90 -11.39
N TYR A 215 -5.46 -9.55 -11.93
CA TYR A 215 -5.58 -8.62 -13.05
C TYR A 215 -5.24 -7.19 -12.64
N ALA A 216 -4.35 -6.54 -13.40
CA ALA A 216 -3.88 -5.20 -13.10
C ALA A 216 -3.43 -4.53 -14.40
N PRO A 217 -4.34 -4.27 -15.35
CA PRO A 217 -3.97 -3.81 -16.68
C PRO A 217 -3.50 -2.35 -16.67
N ALA A 218 -2.74 -2.01 -17.70
CA ALA A 218 -2.37 -0.63 -18.02
C ALA A 218 -3.00 -0.23 -19.36
N ALA A 219 -3.13 1.05 -19.62
CA ALA A 219 -3.41 1.59 -20.94
C ALA A 219 -2.62 2.88 -21.17
N ILE A 220 -2.28 3.12 -22.44
CA ILE A 220 -1.50 4.26 -22.88
C ILE A 220 -2.25 4.99 -23.98
N GLU A 221 -2.37 6.31 -23.86
CA GLU A 221 -2.70 7.22 -24.97
C GLU A 221 -1.45 8.05 -25.26
N TYR A 222 -0.88 7.88 -26.45
CA TYR A 222 0.40 8.47 -26.83
C TYR A 222 0.22 9.46 -27.97
N HIS A 223 0.66 10.70 -27.78
CA HIS A 223 0.47 11.79 -28.73
C HIS A 223 1.71 12.08 -29.59
N GLY A 224 2.62 11.11 -29.72
CA GLY A 224 3.85 11.22 -30.51
C GLY A 224 3.79 10.53 -31.88
N ALA A 225 4.95 10.49 -32.54
CA ALA A 225 5.18 9.67 -33.74
C ALA A 225 5.15 8.17 -33.38
N ALA A 226 4.99 7.30 -34.38
CA ALA A 226 4.85 5.86 -34.16
C ALA A 226 5.97 5.28 -33.27
N ASP A 227 5.62 4.66 -32.15
CA ASP A 227 6.57 4.06 -31.22
C ASP A 227 6.05 2.74 -30.65
N ARG A 228 6.97 1.89 -30.16
CA ARG A 228 6.67 0.61 -29.54
C ARG A 228 6.74 0.74 -28.03
N PHE A 229 5.61 0.51 -27.37
CA PHE A 229 5.48 0.53 -25.92
C PHE A 229 5.50 -0.89 -25.36
N ARG A 230 6.00 -1.03 -24.15
CA ARG A 230 5.98 -2.27 -23.37
C ARG A 230 5.45 -2.00 -21.97
N ALA A 231 4.70 -2.95 -21.43
CA ALA A 231 4.23 -2.89 -20.06
C ALA A 231 4.29 -4.27 -19.40
N ARG A 232 4.59 -4.25 -18.11
CA ARG A 232 4.37 -5.38 -17.20
C ARG A 232 3.96 -4.89 -15.82
N VAL A 233 3.52 -5.82 -14.98
CA VAL A 233 3.14 -5.54 -13.60
C VAL A 233 3.71 -6.63 -12.70
N PHE A 234 4.13 -6.28 -11.49
CA PHE A 234 4.58 -7.24 -10.47
C PHE A 234 4.03 -6.87 -9.09
N ASP A 235 4.16 -7.80 -8.14
CA ASP A 235 3.63 -7.64 -6.79
C ASP A 235 4.55 -6.82 -5.90
N ASN A 236 3.94 -6.15 -4.94
CA ASN A 236 4.54 -5.19 -4.02
C ASN A 236 5.02 -3.91 -4.70
N ILE A 237 5.11 -2.88 -3.87
CA ILE A 237 5.80 -1.64 -4.15
C ILE A 237 7.00 -1.56 -3.22
N TYR A 238 8.18 -1.24 -3.76
CA TYR A 238 9.40 -1.12 -2.98
C TYR A 238 9.88 0.32 -2.92
N ARG A 239 10.59 0.68 -1.84
CA ARG A 239 11.11 2.04 -1.63
C ARG A 239 11.90 2.59 -2.83
N ASN A 240 12.66 1.74 -3.52
CA ASN A 240 13.47 2.11 -4.67
C ASN A 240 12.99 1.45 -5.97
N ALA A 241 11.66 1.41 -6.18
CA ALA A 241 10.95 0.74 -7.27
C ALA A 241 11.11 -0.79 -7.33
N THR A 242 12.34 -1.29 -7.41
CA THR A 242 12.70 -2.71 -7.52
C THR A 242 13.49 -3.23 -6.32
N SER A 243 13.83 -2.38 -5.36
CA SER A 243 14.61 -2.78 -4.17
C SER A 243 14.24 -1.99 -2.91
N GLY A 244 14.71 -2.47 -1.77
CA GLY A 244 14.44 -1.89 -0.45
C GLY A 244 13.21 -2.53 0.23
N ALA A 245 12.80 -1.96 1.36
CA ALA A 245 11.63 -2.45 2.09
C ALA A 245 10.34 -2.23 1.28
N PRO A 246 9.37 -3.17 1.38
CA PRO A 246 8.06 -2.98 0.78
C PRO A 246 7.32 -1.82 1.46
N MET A 247 6.66 -0.99 0.66
CA MET A 247 5.79 0.08 1.14
C MET A 247 4.39 -0.48 1.38
N GLN A 248 3.74 -0.05 2.47
CA GLN A 248 2.50 -0.67 2.95
C GLN A 248 1.40 0.36 3.23
N ASP A 249 0.18 -0.16 3.37
CA ASP A 249 -1.09 0.47 3.77
C ASP A 249 -1.63 1.59 2.88
N SER A 250 -0.82 2.59 2.52
CA SER A 250 -1.25 3.73 1.71
C SER A 250 -1.11 3.54 0.22
N PHE A 251 -0.42 2.47 -0.18
CA PHE A 251 -0.22 2.07 -1.55
C PHE A 251 -1.12 0.89 -1.89
N ILE A 252 -1.18 0.58 -3.18
CA ILE A 252 -1.61 -0.74 -3.62
C ILE A 252 -0.39 -1.66 -3.77
N ILE A 253 -0.60 -2.97 -3.69
CA ILE A 253 0.47 -3.97 -3.79
C ILE A 253 0.86 -4.30 -5.24
N LYS A 254 0.90 -3.28 -6.11
CA LYS A 254 1.23 -3.42 -7.54
C LYS A 254 2.22 -2.36 -7.98
N THR A 255 3.21 -2.78 -8.76
CA THR A 255 4.11 -1.89 -9.48
C THR A 255 4.04 -2.19 -10.97
N TRP A 256 3.68 -1.20 -11.77
CA TRP A 256 3.77 -1.27 -13.22
C TRP A 256 5.14 -0.80 -13.65
N ASN A 257 5.73 -1.53 -14.58
CA ASN A 257 6.92 -1.10 -15.29
C ASN A 257 6.57 -0.90 -16.76
N ILE A 258 6.66 0.35 -17.21
CA ILE A 258 6.23 0.80 -18.53
C ILE A 258 7.42 1.49 -19.18
N GLY A 259 7.64 1.16 -20.44
CA GLY A 259 8.72 1.72 -21.23
C GLY A 259 8.37 1.79 -22.70
N HIS A 260 9.21 2.47 -23.47
CA HIS A 260 9.09 2.58 -24.92
C HIS A 260 10.47 2.78 -25.54
N GLU A 261 10.57 2.56 -26.86
CA GLU A 261 11.87 2.42 -27.52
C GLU A 261 12.43 3.74 -28.04
N GLN A 262 11.56 4.69 -28.40
CA GLN A 262 11.99 6.01 -28.82
C GLN A 262 11.61 7.03 -27.73
N PRO A 263 12.52 7.38 -26.80
CA PRO A 263 12.25 8.39 -25.79
C PRO A 263 11.98 9.75 -26.45
N GLY A 264 10.71 10.02 -26.72
CA GLY A 264 10.20 11.26 -27.29
C GLY A 264 9.63 12.18 -26.22
N ALA A 265 9.68 13.49 -26.47
CA ALA A 265 9.10 14.50 -25.58
C ALA A 265 7.57 14.64 -25.74
N ALA A 266 6.89 13.58 -26.16
CA ALA A 266 5.48 13.62 -26.48
C ALA A 266 4.61 13.28 -25.27
N GLN A 267 3.50 14.01 -25.16
CA GLN A 267 2.52 13.82 -24.11
C GLN A 267 2.01 12.39 -24.11
N THR A 268 1.95 11.80 -22.91
CA THR A 268 1.52 10.43 -22.71
C THR A 268 0.59 10.36 -21.51
N ASP A 269 -0.61 9.84 -21.71
CA ASP A 269 -1.50 9.50 -20.61
C ASP A 269 -1.28 8.05 -20.22
N VAL A 270 -0.96 7.84 -18.94
CA VAL A 270 -0.83 6.54 -18.32
C VAL A 270 -2.10 6.27 -17.54
N ILE A 271 -2.78 5.18 -17.88
CA ILE A 271 -4.01 4.75 -17.23
C ILE A 271 -3.76 3.39 -16.59
N LEU A 272 -3.91 3.30 -15.27
CA LEU A 272 -3.64 2.06 -14.54
C LEU A 272 -4.92 1.59 -13.87
N GLN A 273 -5.17 0.28 -13.84
CA GLN A 273 -6.31 -0.32 -13.15
C GLN A 273 -5.86 -1.46 -12.23
N HIS A 274 -6.50 -1.58 -11.08
CA HIS A 274 -6.29 -2.68 -10.13
C HIS A 274 -7.64 -3.17 -9.61
N MET A 275 -7.71 -4.43 -9.19
CA MET A 275 -8.89 -4.98 -8.53
C MET A 275 -9.00 -4.41 -7.12
N ASN A 276 -10.21 -4.01 -6.71
CA ASN A 276 -10.43 -3.39 -5.39
C ASN A 276 -10.07 -4.35 -4.24
N ALA A 277 -10.19 -5.67 -4.47
CA ALA A 277 -9.80 -6.71 -3.52
C ALA A 277 -8.30 -6.73 -3.18
N THR A 278 -7.46 -6.04 -3.95
CA THR A 278 -5.99 -5.95 -3.73
C THR A 278 -5.57 -4.69 -2.97
N GLU A 279 -6.53 -3.87 -2.55
CA GLU A 279 -6.25 -2.64 -1.84
C GLU A 279 -5.94 -2.90 -0.36
N MET A 280 -4.95 -2.18 0.17
CA MET A 280 -4.65 -2.21 1.59
C MET A 280 -5.61 -1.30 2.37
N PRO A 281 -5.81 -1.50 3.69
CA PRO A 281 -6.89 -0.84 4.44
C PRO A 281 -6.89 0.69 4.35
N VAL A 282 -5.72 1.33 4.42
CA VAL A 282 -5.63 2.80 4.34
C VAL A 282 -5.92 3.29 2.92
N TYR A 283 -5.35 2.64 1.91
CA TYR A 283 -5.66 2.96 0.52
C TYR A 283 -7.17 2.85 0.24
N ALA A 284 -7.80 1.74 0.65
CA ALA A 284 -9.23 1.50 0.46
C ALA A 284 -10.12 2.56 1.14
N THR A 285 -9.72 3.00 2.35
CA THR A 285 -10.42 4.04 3.11
C THR A 285 -10.37 5.40 2.40
N TYR A 286 -9.23 5.73 1.77
CA TYR A 286 -8.98 7.03 1.15
C TYR A 286 -8.94 6.95 -0.37
N ARG A 287 -9.61 5.96 -0.98
CA ARG A 287 -9.55 5.72 -2.43
C ARG A 287 -9.88 6.98 -3.23
N ASP A 288 -10.84 7.78 -2.79
CA ASP A 288 -11.25 9.02 -3.48
C ASP A 288 -10.12 10.06 -3.57
N SER A 289 -9.09 9.95 -2.73
CA SER A 289 -7.88 10.79 -2.80
C SER A 289 -6.68 10.12 -3.47
N SER A 290 -6.87 8.99 -4.17
CA SER A 290 -5.77 8.24 -4.79
C SER A 290 -5.36 8.73 -6.16
N TYR A 291 -4.09 8.50 -6.51
CA TYR A 291 -3.46 8.88 -7.76
C TYR A 291 -2.36 7.90 -8.18
N ILE A 292 -1.92 8.02 -9.45
CA ILE A 292 -0.74 7.33 -9.97
C ILE A 292 0.51 8.09 -9.53
N ASN A 293 1.38 7.44 -8.78
CA ASN A 293 2.71 7.93 -8.46
C ASN A 293 3.77 7.29 -9.37
N ARG A 294 4.80 8.05 -9.71
CA ARG A 294 5.92 7.68 -10.58
C ARG A 294 7.19 7.63 -9.74
N TYR A 295 8.02 6.62 -9.93
CA TYR A 295 9.36 6.60 -9.36
C TYR A 295 10.30 7.45 -10.21
N ALA A 296 10.80 8.55 -9.66
CA ALA A 296 11.72 9.47 -10.35
C ALA A 296 12.65 10.13 -9.33
N GLY A 297 13.90 10.40 -9.72
CA GLY A 297 14.84 11.12 -8.85
C GLY A 297 15.09 10.44 -7.50
N SER A 298 15.18 9.10 -7.48
CA SER A 298 15.39 8.23 -6.31
C SER A 298 14.24 8.10 -5.31
N ALA A 299 13.06 8.65 -5.60
CA ALA A 299 11.88 8.53 -4.76
C ALA A 299 10.61 8.33 -5.59
N TRP A 300 9.55 7.86 -4.94
CA TRP A 300 8.20 7.94 -5.49
C TRP A 300 7.71 9.38 -5.38
N ASP A 301 7.21 9.93 -6.48
CA ASP A 301 6.71 11.29 -6.51
C ASP A 301 5.35 11.42 -5.80
N HIS A 302 5.07 12.64 -5.33
CA HIS A 302 3.86 12.94 -4.58
C HIS A 302 3.07 14.03 -5.33
N LEU A 303 1.75 13.85 -5.43
CA LEU A 303 0.86 14.86 -5.99
C LEU A 303 0.07 15.54 -4.87
N PRO A 304 0.25 16.86 -4.64
CA PRO A 304 -0.50 17.59 -3.61
C PRO A 304 -1.94 17.91 -4.06
N LEU A 305 -2.20 17.89 -5.36
CA LEU A 305 -3.50 18.11 -5.98
C LEU A 305 -3.77 17.01 -6.98
N LEU A 306 -5.02 16.56 -7.03
CA LEU A 306 -5.48 15.48 -7.89
C LEU A 306 -6.03 16.08 -9.18
N PRO A 307 -5.31 16.00 -10.33
CA PRO A 307 -5.81 16.51 -11.60
C PRO A 307 -6.98 15.68 -12.13
N PHE A 308 -7.04 14.40 -11.76
CA PHE A 308 -8.07 13.46 -12.14
C PHE A 308 -8.47 12.63 -10.92
N LEU A 309 -9.77 12.42 -10.74
CA LEU A 309 -10.31 11.55 -9.69
C LEU A 309 -10.28 10.08 -10.14
N PRO A 310 -10.19 9.12 -9.19
CA PRO A 310 -10.39 7.71 -9.49
C PRO A 310 -11.72 7.46 -10.20
N GLN A 311 -11.74 6.46 -11.07
CA GLN A 311 -12.94 6.01 -11.77
C GLN A 311 -13.12 4.50 -11.62
N ASN A 312 -14.34 4.02 -11.84
CA ASN A 312 -14.60 2.59 -11.97
C ASN A 312 -13.76 2.01 -13.13
N GLY A 313 -13.11 0.89 -12.86
CA GLY A 313 -12.25 0.21 -13.83
C GLY A 313 -13.03 -0.26 -15.05
N ASN A 314 -12.55 0.11 -16.24
CA ASN A 314 -13.13 -0.30 -17.53
C ASN A 314 -12.08 -0.74 -18.56
N LEU A 315 -10.85 -1.07 -18.13
CA LEU A 315 -9.82 -1.66 -18.97
C LEU A 315 -10.12 -3.15 -19.19
N THR A 316 -11.24 -3.44 -19.85
CA THR A 316 -11.74 -4.78 -20.16
C THR A 316 -12.54 -4.74 -21.46
N THR A 317 -12.70 -5.88 -22.13
CA THR A 317 -13.64 -6.04 -23.27
C THR A 317 -14.79 -6.99 -22.97
N GLN A 318 -14.83 -7.51 -21.74
CA GLN A 318 -15.80 -8.48 -21.25
C GLN A 318 -16.20 -8.10 -19.82
N ALA A 319 -17.30 -8.67 -19.31
CA ALA A 319 -17.71 -8.44 -17.93
C ALA A 319 -16.61 -8.87 -16.95
N MET A 320 -16.34 -8.02 -15.96
CA MET A 320 -15.45 -8.35 -14.85
C MET A 320 -16.23 -9.12 -13.79
N SER A 321 -15.59 -10.07 -13.12
CA SER A 321 -16.18 -10.79 -11.98
C SER A 321 -16.15 -9.99 -10.68
N GLU A 322 -15.16 -9.12 -10.52
CA GLU A 322 -14.96 -8.28 -9.34
C GLU A 322 -14.83 -6.79 -9.72
N PRO A 323 -15.16 -5.86 -8.80
CA PRO A 323 -14.99 -4.43 -9.05
C PRO A 323 -13.50 -4.05 -9.08
N ALA A 324 -13.20 -3.06 -9.92
CA ALA A 324 -11.86 -2.52 -10.11
C ALA A 324 -11.89 -1.00 -10.10
N THR A 325 -10.74 -0.39 -9.80
CA THR A 325 -10.56 1.07 -9.81
C THR A 325 -9.42 1.44 -10.73
N MET A 326 -9.65 2.45 -11.58
CA MET A 326 -8.67 2.99 -12.50
C MET A 326 -8.37 4.47 -12.25
N HIS A 327 -7.19 4.88 -12.69
CA HIS A 327 -6.69 6.25 -12.60
C HIS A 327 -6.05 6.63 -13.91
N LEU A 328 -6.11 7.91 -14.25
CA LEU A 328 -5.37 8.50 -15.36
C LEU A 328 -4.37 9.52 -14.78
N ARG A 329 -3.14 9.48 -15.29
CA ARG A 329 -2.17 10.55 -15.07
C ARG A 329 -1.47 10.89 -16.38
N ARG A 330 -1.45 12.19 -16.65
CA ARG A 330 -0.86 12.79 -17.84
C ARG A 330 0.57 13.22 -17.58
N PHE A 331 1.48 12.80 -18.45
CA PHE A 331 2.90 13.16 -18.41
C PHE A 331 3.27 13.93 -19.67
N ALA A 332 4.16 14.92 -19.53
CA ALA A 332 4.70 15.65 -20.69
C ALA A 332 5.55 14.74 -21.58
N ALA A 333 6.28 13.80 -20.97
CA ALA A 333 7.07 12.78 -21.63
C ALA A 333 7.30 11.61 -20.66
N LEU A 334 7.49 10.41 -21.19
CA LEU A 334 7.99 9.24 -20.48
C LEU A 334 9.44 8.95 -20.91
N GLY A 335 10.19 8.31 -20.03
CA GLY A 335 11.47 7.69 -20.32
C GLY A 335 11.32 6.25 -20.82
N PRO A 336 12.44 5.63 -21.23
CA PRO A 336 12.43 4.30 -21.86
C PRO A 336 12.13 3.14 -20.89
N ASP A 337 12.21 3.37 -19.58
CA ASP A 337 11.88 2.42 -18.52
C ASP A 337 11.50 3.16 -17.25
N GLU A 338 10.22 3.09 -16.88
CA GLU A 338 9.68 3.80 -15.71
C GLU A 338 8.83 2.89 -14.84
N TYR A 339 8.71 3.26 -13.57
CA TYR A 339 7.96 2.51 -12.58
C TYR A 339 6.83 3.37 -12.02
N PHE A 340 5.65 2.79 -11.96
CA PHE A 340 4.43 3.43 -11.48
C PHE A 340 3.75 2.56 -10.45
N SER A 341 3.05 3.19 -9.52
CA SER A 341 2.12 2.52 -8.62
C SER A 341 0.91 3.43 -8.39
N LYS A 342 0.13 3.14 -7.35
CA LYS A 342 -0.89 4.04 -6.86
C LYS A 342 -0.79 4.19 -5.36
N THR A 343 -1.03 5.41 -4.92
CA THR A 343 -1.12 5.77 -3.51
C THR A 343 -2.29 6.70 -3.29
N VAL A 344 -2.70 6.82 -2.03
CA VAL A 344 -3.58 7.90 -1.60
C VAL A 344 -2.78 9.16 -1.32
N VAL A 345 -3.40 10.33 -1.49
CA VAL A 345 -2.96 11.52 -0.75
C VAL A 345 -3.22 11.20 0.71
N LEU A 346 -2.21 10.62 1.35
CA LEU A 346 -2.23 10.55 2.80
C LEU A 346 -2.11 11.99 3.31
N PRO A 347 -2.77 12.33 4.42
CA PRO A 347 -2.39 13.49 5.22
C PRO A 347 -1.00 13.27 5.87
N VAL A 348 0.02 12.80 5.13
CA VAL A 348 1.40 12.77 5.60
C VAL A 348 1.91 14.20 5.51
N LEU A 349 1.74 14.86 6.65
CA LEU A 349 2.28 16.11 7.18
C LEU A 349 1.26 16.79 8.10
N GLN A 350 0.03 16.27 8.22
CA GLN A 350 -0.92 16.81 9.17
C GLN A 350 -0.88 15.96 10.45
N PRO A 351 -0.30 16.49 11.55
CA PRO A 351 -0.36 15.81 12.83
C PRO A 351 -1.83 15.51 13.21
N PRO A 352 -2.11 14.43 13.95
CA PRO A 352 -3.47 14.07 14.37
C PRO A 352 -4.22 15.22 15.05
N ALA A 353 -3.49 16.10 15.72
CA ALA A 353 -3.98 17.35 16.24
C ALA A 353 -2.99 18.48 15.93
N ASP A 354 -3.54 19.64 15.58
CA ASP A 354 -2.82 20.91 15.55
C ASP A 354 -3.14 21.67 16.84
N PHE A 355 -2.21 21.72 17.79
CA PHE A 355 -2.44 22.31 19.11
C PHE A 355 -2.33 23.84 19.06
N MET A 356 -3.39 24.54 19.49
CA MET A 356 -3.37 26.00 19.64
C MET A 356 -2.73 26.41 20.97
N LEU A 357 -3.07 25.70 22.04
CA LEU A 357 -2.58 25.96 23.37
C LEU A 357 -2.54 24.67 24.17
N PHE A 358 -1.64 24.65 25.14
CA PHE A 358 -1.62 23.72 26.24
C PHE A 358 -1.15 24.49 27.47
N ASP A 359 -1.86 24.34 28.58
CA ASP A 359 -1.41 24.87 29.86
C ASP A 359 -1.74 23.92 31.01
N ALA A 360 -1.00 24.08 32.11
CA ALA A 360 -1.19 23.30 33.32
C ALA A 360 -0.78 24.11 34.54
N TRP A 361 -1.61 24.09 35.59
CA TRP A 361 -1.31 24.76 36.85
C TRP A 361 -1.93 24.04 38.04
N ARG A 362 -1.31 24.21 39.20
CA ARG A 362 -1.75 23.60 40.45
C ARG A 362 -2.88 24.43 41.05
N VAL A 363 -4.05 23.83 41.28
CA VAL A 363 -5.23 24.49 41.86
C VAL A 363 -5.41 24.18 43.36
N ALA A 364 -4.81 23.09 43.83
CA ALA A 364 -4.65 22.75 45.24
C ALA A 364 -3.36 21.95 45.43
N TYR A 365 -2.87 21.80 46.66
CA TYR A 365 -1.62 21.05 46.92
C TYR A 365 -1.63 19.63 46.32
N ASN A 366 -2.81 19.02 46.17
CA ASN A 366 -3.01 17.68 45.62
C ASN A 366 -3.72 17.63 44.26
N GLN A 367 -3.88 18.77 43.57
CA GLN A 367 -4.66 18.83 42.34
C GLN A 367 -4.03 19.77 41.31
N VAL A 368 -3.81 19.24 40.11
CA VAL A 368 -3.38 20.00 38.93
C VAL A 368 -4.54 20.07 37.93
N HIS A 369 -4.73 21.23 37.32
CA HIS A 369 -5.63 21.44 36.21
C HIS A 369 -4.82 21.51 34.92
N LEU A 370 -5.24 20.75 33.91
CA LEU A 370 -4.68 20.79 32.56
C LEU A 370 -5.77 21.24 31.60
N GLU A 371 -5.39 22.05 30.62
CA GLU A 371 -6.25 22.42 29.51
C GLU A 371 -5.48 22.48 28.19
N TRP A 372 -6.12 22.05 27.11
CA TRP A 372 -5.57 22.20 25.76
C TRP A 372 -6.68 22.47 24.75
N ALA A 373 -6.31 23.14 23.68
CA ALA A 373 -7.21 23.37 22.55
C ALA A 373 -6.54 22.95 21.25
N THR A 374 -7.31 22.31 20.38
CA THR A 374 -6.88 21.98 19.01
C THR A 374 -7.49 22.99 18.05
N ARG A 375 -6.73 23.41 17.03
CA ARG A 375 -7.24 24.21 15.90
C ARG A 375 -8.00 23.32 14.93
N ARG A 376 -7.46 22.14 14.71
CA ARG A 376 -7.90 21.12 13.76
C ARG A 376 -7.49 19.75 14.28
N GLU A 377 -8.31 18.76 14.00
CA GLU A 377 -8.02 17.34 14.23
C GLU A 377 -8.26 16.55 12.94
N VAL A 378 -7.37 15.62 12.65
CA VAL A 378 -7.43 14.79 11.43
C VAL A 378 -7.16 13.35 11.80
N ASN A 379 -8.15 12.50 11.58
CA ASN A 379 -8.11 11.09 11.96
C ASN A 379 -7.67 10.84 13.42
N ASN A 380 -7.91 11.81 14.32
CA ASN A 380 -7.54 11.70 15.71
C ASN A 380 -8.45 10.68 16.41
N ARG A 381 -7.87 9.85 17.26
CA ARG A 381 -8.62 8.83 18.00
C ARG A 381 -8.78 9.25 19.46
N TRP A 382 -7.69 9.66 20.10
CA TRP A 382 -7.69 10.13 21.48
C TRP A 382 -6.45 10.96 21.80
N PHE A 383 -6.43 11.52 23.01
CA PHE A 383 -5.28 12.14 23.64
C PHE A 383 -4.82 11.30 24.83
N GLU A 384 -3.52 11.06 24.92
CA GLU A 384 -2.85 10.54 26.10
C GLU A 384 -2.31 11.71 26.90
N ILE A 385 -2.71 11.79 28.18
CA ILE A 385 -2.18 12.76 29.13
C ILE A 385 -0.97 12.10 29.77
N GLU A 386 0.19 12.70 29.59
CA GLU A 386 1.44 12.17 30.06
C GLU A 386 2.05 13.04 31.15
N ARG A 387 2.52 12.40 32.23
CA ARG A 387 3.12 13.03 33.40
C ARG A 387 4.51 12.46 33.66
N ARG A 388 5.41 13.31 34.13
CA ARG A 388 6.74 12.96 34.63
C ARG A 388 7.03 13.74 35.91
N PHE A 389 7.48 13.08 36.98
CA PHE A 389 7.97 13.78 38.16
C PHE A 389 9.43 14.23 37.97
N GLU A 390 9.88 15.18 38.80
CA GLU A 390 11.26 15.69 38.76
C GLU A 390 12.33 14.58 38.81
N GLU A 391 12.08 13.55 39.60
CA GLU A 391 13.00 12.42 39.81
C GLU A 391 12.92 11.36 38.69
N ASP A 392 11.89 11.39 37.85
CA ASP A 392 11.66 10.37 36.82
C ASP A 392 12.43 10.68 35.53
N THR A 393 12.93 9.62 34.88
CA THR A 393 13.65 9.72 33.59
C THR A 393 12.71 9.79 32.37
N GLY A 394 11.43 9.43 32.50
CA GLY A 394 10.50 9.30 31.39
C GLY A 394 9.06 9.69 31.73
N PHE A 395 8.29 10.03 30.70
CA PHE A 395 6.86 10.31 30.84
C PHE A 395 6.05 9.01 30.95
N THR A 396 4.99 9.06 31.74
CA THR A 396 4.02 7.97 31.90
C THR A 396 2.61 8.46 31.54
N THR A 397 1.84 7.65 30.82
CA THR A 397 0.44 7.97 30.50
C THR A 397 -0.40 7.79 31.76
N ILE A 398 -1.02 8.88 32.21
CA ILE A 398 -1.89 8.88 33.41
C ILE A 398 -3.37 8.79 33.05
N ALA A 399 -3.75 9.17 31.83
CA ALA A 399 -5.12 9.08 31.35
C ALA A 399 -5.19 9.10 29.82
N THR A 400 -6.33 8.63 29.29
CA THR A 400 -6.69 8.74 27.88
C THR A 400 -8.03 9.47 27.78
N VAL A 401 -8.09 10.52 26.95
CA VAL A 401 -9.29 11.32 26.70
C VAL A 401 -9.68 11.15 25.22
N PRO A 402 -10.87 10.62 24.91
CA PRO A 402 -11.31 10.49 23.51
C PRO A 402 -11.43 11.87 22.85
N THR A 403 -11.21 11.90 21.54
CA THR A 403 -11.46 13.12 20.77
C THR A 403 -12.93 13.54 20.86
N LYS A 404 -13.18 14.86 20.90
CA LYS A 404 -14.52 15.44 20.72
C LYS A 404 -14.92 15.58 19.25
N ALA A 405 -13.97 15.36 18.32
CA ALA A 405 -14.20 15.44 16.88
C ALA A 405 -15.01 14.22 16.38
N PRO A 406 -16.20 14.41 15.78
CA PRO A 406 -16.97 13.31 15.21
C PRO A 406 -16.16 12.55 14.16
N GLY A 407 -16.03 11.23 14.32
CA GLY A 407 -15.22 10.40 13.43
C GLY A 407 -13.73 10.77 13.38
N GLY A 408 -13.22 11.50 14.38
CA GLY A 408 -11.81 11.89 14.47
C GLY A 408 -11.39 13.08 13.63
N ASN A 409 -12.33 13.82 13.03
CA ASN A 409 -12.03 14.95 12.15
C ASN A 409 -12.75 16.22 12.60
N SER A 410 -12.01 17.32 12.74
CA SER A 410 -12.56 18.64 13.03
C SER A 410 -11.75 19.71 12.30
N SER A 411 -12.43 20.63 11.61
CA SER A 411 -11.84 21.85 11.04
C SER A 411 -12.00 23.08 11.94
N PHE A 412 -12.54 22.91 13.15
CA PHE A 412 -12.84 23.98 14.10
C PHE A 412 -12.17 23.72 15.45
N ARG A 413 -12.06 24.78 16.25
CA ARG A 413 -11.48 24.70 17.59
C ARG A 413 -12.27 23.75 18.50
N LEU A 414 -11.56 22.85 19.17
CA LEU A 414 -12.10 22.01 20.22
C LEU A 414 -11.27 22.18 21.49
N ASP A 415 -11.95 22.37 22.61
CA ASP A 415 -11.35 22.61 23.93
C ASP A 415 -11.49 21.38 24.83
N TYR A 416 -10.45 21.09 25.59
CA TYR A 416 -10.35 19.93 26.47
C TYR A 416 -9.74 20.32 27.81
N THR A 417 -10.16 19.63 28.86
CA THR A 417 -9.62 19.81 30.21
C THR A 417 -9.43 18.45 30.86
N PHE A 418 -8.47 18.38 31.78
CA PHE A 418 -8.23 17.19 32.58
C PHE A 418 -7.78 17.56 34.00
N PRO A 419 -8.51 17.15 35.05
CA PRO A 419 -8.06 17.28 36.43
C PRO A 419 -7.14 16.09 36.78
N ASP A 420 -5.87 16.37 37.13
CA ASP A 420 -4.93 15.36 37.62
C ASP A 420 -4.80 15.41 39.17
N PRO A 421 -5.29 14.39 39.90
CA PRO A 421 -5.02 14.22 41.32
C PRO A 421 -3.53 13.91 41.53
N ASN A 422 -2.78 14.90 41.97
CA ASN A 422 -1.33 14.85 42.11
C ASN A 422 -0.89 15.58 43.37
N SER A 423 -0.55 14.84 44.42
CA SER A 423 0.00 15.37 45.68
C SER A 423 1.52 15.43 45.71
N TYR A 424 2.20 15.30 44.56
CA TYR A 424 3.66 15.41 44.50
C TYR A 424 4.10 16.82 44.90
N ASP A 425 5.06 16.86 45.83
CA ASP A 425 5.59 18.05 46.51
C ASP A 425 6.85 18.61 45.82
N GLY A 426 7.21 18.07 44.65
CA GLY A 426 8.22 18.59 43.73
C GLY A 426 7.64 19.11 42.42
N TRP A 427 8.53 19.42 41.47
CA TRP A 427 8.13 19.81 40.12
C TRP A 427 7.47 18.64 39.39
N THR A 428 6.36 18.92 38.71
CA THR A 428 5.71 17.94 37.82
C THR A 428 5.70 18.47 36.40
N TYR A 429 5.98 17.61 35.42
CA TYR A 429 5.99 17.96 34.01
C TYR A 429 4.86 17.24 33.29
N TYR A 430 4.17 17.96 32.42
CA TYR A 430 3.05 17.43 31.64
C TYR A 430 3.24 17.68 30.16
N ARG A 431 2.70 16.78 29.34
CA ARG A 431 2.47 16.97 27.91
C ARG A 431 1.24 16.20 27.47
N ILE A 432 0.65 16.61 26.35
CA ILE A 432 -0.45 15.91 25.71
C ILE A 432 0.08 15.24 24.45
N LYS A 433 -0.29 13.98 24.25
CA LYS A 433 0.04 13.18 23.06
C LYS A 433 -1.25 12.83 22.32
N ALA A 434 -1.47 13.41 21.14
CA ALA A 434 -2.55 13.01 20.25
C ALA A 434 -2.19 11.72 19.51
N VAL A 435 -3.13 10.80 19.37
CA VAL A 435 -2.95 9.50 18.71
C VAL A 435 -4.05 9.29 17.68
N SER A 436 -3.67 9.03 16.42
CA SER A 436 -4.62 8.76 15.32
C SER A 436 -5.09 7.30 15.25
N TYR A 437 -6.13 7.04 14.46
CA TYR A 437 -6.53 5.67 14.10
C TYR A 437 -5.45 4.91 13.30
N SER A 438 -4.54 5.63 12.61
CA SER A 438 -3.43 5.06 11.84
C SER A 438 -2.12 4.94 12.64
N GLY A 439 -2.13 5.26 13.95
CA GLY A 439 -0.95 5.15 14.81
C GLY A 439 0.04 6.33 14.76
N GLN A 440 -0.22 7.35 13.94
CA GLN A 440 0.53 8.62 13.99
C GLN A 440 0.30 9.35 15.31
N VAL A 441 1.33 10.08 15.76
CA VAL A 441 1.30 10.82 17.02
C VAL A 441 1.75 12.27 16.86
N ALA A 442 1.24 13.15 17.71
CA ALA A 442 1.73 14.53 17.87
C ALA A 442 1.75 14.92 19.33
N TYR A 443 2.70 15.77 19.73
CA TYR A 443 2.87 16.22 21.11
C TYR A 443 2.69 17.73 21.23
N THR A 444 2.21 18.16 22.39
CA THR A 444 2.39 19.54 22.84
C THR A 444 3.84 19.79 23.28
N GLY A 445 4.18 21.05 23.51
CA GLY A 445 5.30 21.39 24.38
C GLY A 445 5.09 20.87 25.81
N ILE A 446 6.17 20.78 26.59
CA ILE A 446 6.11 20.37 27.99
C ILE A 446 5.77 21.56 28.87
N LYS A 447 4.83 21.37 29.81
CA LYS A 447 4.51 22.35 30.87
C LYS A 447 5.02 21.87 32.22
N ALA A 448 5.81 22.72 32.87
CA ALA A 448 6.30 22.48 34.22
C ALA A 448 5.36 23.14 35.24
N VAL A 449 4.95 22.38 36.23
CA VAL A 449 4.04 22.80 37.30
C VAL A 449 4.82 22.73 38.62
N PRO A 450 5.01 23.86 39.32
CA PRO A 450 5.71 23.88 40.60
C PRO A 450 4.86 23.22 41.70
N PRO A 451 5.48 22.82 42.82
CA PRO A 451 4.73 22.45 44.01
C PRO A 451 3.99 23.66 44.59
N LEU A 452 2.94 23.38 45.37
CA LEU A 452 2.16 24.41 46.06
C LEU A 452 2.12 24.05 47.55
N ILE A 453 2.71 24.92 48.36
CA ILE A 453 2.56 24.83 49.82
C ILE A 453 1.19 25.41 50.17
N GLN A 454 0.37 24.60 50.82
CA GLN A 454 -0.93 25.03 51.32
C GLN A 454 -0.90 25.08 52.84
N VAL A 455 -1.35 26.20 53.39
CA VAL A 455 -1.44 26.44 54.84
C VAL A 455 -2.86 26.85 55.18
N ASP A 456 -3.56 25.96 55.88
CA ASP A 456 -4.94 26.17 56.34
C ASP A 456 -4.95 26.43 57.84
N VAL A 457 -5.53 27.56 58.27
CA VAL A 457 -5.61 27.93 59.69
C VAL A 457 -7.07 28.01 60.11
N TYR A 458 -7.49 27.14 61.02
CA TYR A 458 -8.89 27.08 61.44
C TYR A 458 -9.10 26.64 62.91
N PRO A 459 -10.15 27.16 63.58
CA PRO A 459 -10.95 28.31 63.15
C PRO A 459 -10.14 29.61 63.23
N ASN A 460 -10.52 30.60 62.42
CA ASN A 460 -10.00 31.96 62.50
C ASN A 460 -11.12 32.96 62.12
N PRO A 461 -11.63 33.79 63.05
CA PRO A 461 -11.17 33.99 64.43
C PRO A 461 -11.34 32.78 65.36
N ASN A 462 -10.65 32.77 66.50
CA ASN A 462 -10.72 31.70 67.52
C ASN A 462 -10.68 32.22 68.96
N LEU A 463 -10.86 31.32 69.95
CA LEU A 463 -10.82 31.60 71.39
C LEU A 463 -9.52 31.12 72.06
N GLY A 464 -8.39 31.36 71.41
CA GLY A 464 -7.05 31.05 71.93
C GLY A 464 -6.52 29.69 71.51
N GLN A 465 -7.27 28.97 70.67
CA GLN A 465 -6.90 27.67 70.12
C GLN A 465 -7.28 27.54 68.66
N PHE A 466 -6.34 27.08 67.83
CA PHE A 466 -6.56 26.84 66.42
C PHE A 466 -5.60 25.77 65.91
N LYS A 467 -5.89 25.24 64.73
CA LYS A 467 -5.09 24.25 64.04
C LYS A 467 -4.51 24.88 62.77
N VAL A 468 -3.24 24.55 62.49
CA VAL A 468 -2.54 24.93 61.27
C VAL A 468 -2.24 23.65 60.49
N GLY A 469 -2.97 23.41 59.41
CA GLY A 469 -2.67 22.32 58.47
C GLY A 469 -1.66 22.79 57.44
N ILE A 470 -0.52 22.11 57.34
CA ILE A 470 0.53 22.41 56.36
C ILE A 470 0.65 21.22 55.42
N ARG A 471 0.55 21.47 54.11
CA ARG A 471 0.62 20.48 53.03
C ARG A 471 1.52 20.98 51.90
N GLY A 472 2.01 20.07 51.06
CA GLY A 472 2.86 20.34 49.91
C GLY A 472 4.31 20.68 50.26
N ILE A 473 4.87 20.10 51.34
CA ILE A 473 6.22 20.41 51.80
C ILE A 473 7.17 19.21 51.66
N ARG A 474 8.33 19.43 51.03
CA ARG A 474 9.40 18.41 50.83
C ARG A 474 10.62 18.61 51.72
N THR A 475 10.76 19.80 52.30
CA THR A 475 11.91 20.16 53.15
C THR A 475 11.41 20.60 54.52
N PRO A 476 12.18 20.35 55.59
CA PRO A 476 11.82 20.81 56.92
C PRO A 476 11.53 22.32 56.92
N MET A 477 10.38 22.68 57.47
CA MET A 477 9.94 24.07 57.61
C MET A 477 9.92 24.49 59.08
N VAL A 478 9.88 25.79 59.30
CA VAL A 478 9.72 26.40 60.61
C VAL A 478 8.50 27.30 60.58
N LEU A 479 7.53 27.00 61.45
CA LEU A 479 6.37 27.86 61.67
C LEU A 479 6.64 28.74 62.90
N GLN A 480 6.70 30.05 62.71
CA GLN A 480 6.80 31.03 63.79
C GLN A 480 5.45 31.69 64.03
N LEU A 481 5.13 31.92 65.30
CA LEU A 481 4.01 32.73 65.73
C LEU A 481 4.54 34.04 66.29
N LEU A 482 4.17 35.16 65.68
CA LEU A 482 4.63 36.50 66.02
C LEU A 482 3.47 37.34 66.57
N ASN A 483 3.75 38.24 67.50
CA ASN A 483 2.81 39.31 67.88
C ASN A 483 2.88 40.50 66.90
N THR A 484 2.06 41.53 67.14
CA THR A 484 2.02 42.75 66.32
C THR A 484 3.30 43.58 66.37
N TRP A 485 4.15 43.39 67.39
CA TRP A 485 5.48 44.00 67.49
C TRP A 485 6.58 43.15 66.83
N GLY A 486 6.23 42.04 66.19
CA GLY A 486 7.17 41.13 65.52
C GLY A 486 7.97 40.23 66.47
N GLN A 487 7.63 40.19 67.76
CA GLN A 487 8.28 39.30 68.71
C GLN A 487 7.81 37.86 68.50
N GLU A 488 8.76 36.92 68.45
CA GLU A 488 8.47 35.48 68.38
C GLU A 488 7.91 34.99 69.72
N LEU A 489 6.67 34.49 69.68
CA LEU A 489 6.00 33.90 70.83
C LEU A 489 6.21 32.39 70.90
N ARG A 490 6.14 31.73 69.74
CA ARG A 490 6.30 30.27 69.61
C ARG A 490 6.92 29.91 68.29
N ARG A 491 7.60 28.77 68.28
CA ARG A 491 8.25 28.17 67.11
C ARG A 491 7.97 26.68 67.05
N TYR A 492 7.60 26.20 65.87
CA TYR A 492 7.37 24.79 65.61
C TYR A 492 8.22 24.35 64.41
N GLU A 493 8.90 23.21 64.55
CA GLU A 493 9.54 22.56 63.41
C GLU A 493 8.56 21.61 62.73
N VAL A 494 8.41 21.74 61.42
CA VAL A 494 7.49 20.96 60.61
C VAL A 494 8.34 20.12 59.66
N GLN A 495 8.60 18.87 60.05
CA GLN A 495 9.50 17.96 59.32
C GLN A 495 8.84 17.35 58.08
N VAL A 496 7.55 17.03 58.19
CA VAL A 496 6.70 16.49 57.12
C VAL A 496 5.35 17.18 57.17
N GLU A 497 4.54 17.00 56.13
CA GLU A 497 3.15 17.45 56.13
C GLU A 497 2.43 17.04 57.41
N GLY A 498 1.63 17.95 57.96
CA GLY A 498 0.99 17.69 59.23
C GLY A 498 0.25 18.88 59.78
N ASP A 499 -0.29 18.66 60.98
CA ASP A 499 -1.16 19.60 61.64
C ASP A 499 -0.50 20.07 62.94
N VAL A 500 -0.31 21.38 63.06
CA VAL A 500 0.22 22.01 64.28
C VAL A 500 -0.94 22.56 65.08
N GLN A 501 -1.11 22.04 66.30
CA GLN A 501 -2.12 22.55 67.22
C GLN A 501 -1.54 23.68 68.07
N VAL A 502 -2.19 24.85 68.02
CA VAL A 502 -1.85 26.00 68.87
C VAL A 502 -2.96 26.18 69.91
N ARG A 503 -2.59 26.41 71.17
CA ARG A 503 -3.50 26.54 72.32
C ARG A 503 -3.03 27.65 73.26
N GLU A 504 -3.91 28.14 74.11
CA GLU A 504 -3.59 29.07 75.20
C GLU A 504 -2.96 30.38 74.71
N LEU A 505 -3.50 30.96 73.65
CA LEU A 505 -3.13 32.31 73.22
C LEU A 505 -4.10 33.35 73.81
N PRO A 506 -3.58 34.43 74.40
CA PRO A 506 -4.41 35.57 74.82
C PRO A 506 -5.12 36.23 73.63
N ALA A 507 -6.20 36.97 73.93
CA ALA A 507 -6.89 37.80 72.95
C ALA A 507 -5.92 38.77 72.26
N GLY A 508 -5.99 38.84 70.93
CA GLY A 508 -5.07 39.66 70.15
C GLY A 508 -4.97 39.24 68.69
N VAL A 509 -4.11 39.95 67.96
CA VAL A 509 -3.76 39.67 66.56
C VAL A 509 -2.35 39.09 66.52
N TYR A 510 -2.20 37.99 65.80
CA TYR A 510 -0.93 37.30 65.61
C TYR A 510 -0.65 37.07 64.13
N PHE A 511 0.62 36.89 63.80
CA PHE A 511 1.06 36.50 62.46
C PHE A 511 1.76 35.15 62.53
N LEU A 512 1.25 34.20 61.76
CA LEU A 512 1.96 32.96 61.46
C LEU A 512 2.85 33.22 60.26
N VAL A 513 4.11 32.83 60.37
CA VAL A 513 5.05 32.90 59.26
C VAL A 513 5.74 31.56 59.12
N LEU A 514 5.66 30.98 57.92
CA LEU A 514 6.28 29.71 57.56
C LEU A 514 7.54 29.98 56.76
N TYR A 515 8.65 29.38 57.17
CA TYR A 515 9.97 29.55 56.53
C TYR A 515 10.58 28.21 56.17
N HIS A 516 11.37 28.17 55.11
CA HIS A 516 12.28 27.05 54.85
C HIS A 516 13.38 27.02 55.91
N LYS A 517 13.59 25.88 56.59
CA LYS A 517 14.55 25.76 57.70
C LYS A 517 15.98 26.12 57.27
N ALA A 518 16.39 25.67 56.08
CA ALA A 518 17.75 25.87 55.58
C ALA A 518 18.03 27.30 55.11
N THR A 519 17.12 27.90 54.34
CA THR A 519 17.36 29.20 53.68
C THR A 519 16.79 30.39 54.44
N GLN A 520 15.92 30.15 55.44
CA GLN A 520 15.16 31.18 56.16
C GLN A 520 14.29 32.07 55.24
N VAL A 521 14.02 31.60 54.02
CA VAL A 521 13.10 32.27 53.10
C VAL A 521 11.66 32.03 53.55
N VAL A 522 10.87 33.11 53.58
CA VAL A 522 9.44 33.07 53.88
C VAL A 522 8.71 32.33 52.76
N ALA A 523 8.03 31.25 53.11
CA ALA A 523 7.14 30.51 52.21
C ALA A 523 5.68 31.00 52.31
N TYR A 524 5.22 31.36 53.51
CA TYR A 524 3.83 31.75 53.72
C TYR A 524 3.66 32.70 54.91
N ARG A 525 2.63 33.55 54.88
CA ARG A 525 2.22 34.43 56.00
C ARG A 525 0.72 34.39 56.17
N TYR A 526 0.26 34.32 57.41
CA TYR A 526 -1.17 34.28 57.71
C TYR A 526 -1.51 35.06 58.98
N LYS A 527 -2.59 35.85 58.93
CA LYS A 527 -3.07 36.62 60.10
C LYS A 527 -4.05 35.79 60.90
N VAL A 528 -3.81 35.65 62.20
CA VAL A 528 -4.69 34.97 63.14
C VAL A 528 -5.29 35.97 64.12
N VAL A 529 -6.59 35.87 64.36
CA VAL A 529 -7.33 36.71 65.30
C VAL A 529 -7.86 35.85 66.45
N VAL A 530 -7.44 36.20 67.67
CA VAL A 530 -7.91 35.57 68.91
C VAL A 530 -8.84 36.54 69.62
N LEU A 531 -10.08 36.11 69.86
CA LEU A 531 -11.09 36.90 70.57
C LEU A 531 -10.92 36.76 72.08
N GLY A 532 -11.25 37.82 72.81
CA GLY A 532 -11.39 37.75 74.27
C GLY A 532 -12.59 36.91 74.65
N GLN A 533 -12.44 36.12 75.72
CA GLN A 533 -13.61 35.54 76.38
C GLN A 533 -14.41 36.71 76.97
N GLN A 534 -15.68 36.83 76.57
CA GLN A 534 -16.62 37.78 77.19
C GLN A 534 -17.00 37.33 78.59
#